data_AF-A0A314ZKJ5-F1
#
_entry.id   AF-A0A314ZKJ5-F1
#
_cell.length_a   1.000
_cell.length_b   1.000
_cell.length_c   1.000
_cell.angle_alpha   90.00
_cell.angle_beta   90.00
_cell.angle_gamma   90.00
#
_symmetry.space_group_name_H-M   'P 1'
#
loop_
_entity.id
_entity.type
_entity.pdbx_description
1 polymer ?
#
loop_
_entity_poly.entity_id
_entity_poly.type
_entity_poly.pdbx_seq_one_letter_code
_entity_poly.pdbx_strand_id
1 'polypeptide(L)'
;MWRPTCFGQRTLWLCLLAFYLPRLDETTSCAYRDMPKPVQFPGCVPLHGRDFLDPVHDRSNEGYKSTLQICKKLKLASGIMVNSFTDLEPEIFKALKEAQGSQGFPQGSQLM
;
A
#
# COMPACT_ATOMS: atom_id res chain seq x y z
N MET A 1 17.69 -14.63 -18.51
CA MET A 1 17.14 -15.15 -17.24
C MET A 1 16.12 -14.14 -16.73
N TRP A 2 14.89 -14.20 -17.24
CA TRP A 2 13.81 -13.32 -16.80
C TRP A 2 13.09 -13.99 -15.63
N ARG A 3 13.13 -13.37 -14.44
CA ARG A 3 12.29 -13.80 -13.31
C ARG A 3 10.85 -13.36 -13.63
N PRO A 4 9.86 -14.25 -13.57
CA PRO A 4 8.48 -13.91 -13.89
C PRO A 4 7.85 -13.25 -12.66
N THR A 5 8.08 -11.96 -12.47
CA THR A 5 7.22 -11.15 -11.58
C THR A 5 6.07 -10.61 -12.40
N CYS A 6 4.91 -11.23 -12.19
CA CYS A 6 3.64 -10.94 -12.82
C CYS A 6 3.31 -9.44 -12.80
N PHE A 7 2.89 -8.92 -13.95
CA PHE A 7 2.55 -7.51 -14.17
C PHE A 7 1.45 -6.98 -13.20
N GLY A 8 0.63 -7.86 -12.61
CA GLY A 8 -0.43 -7.51 -11.65
C GLY A 8 0.05 -7.20 -10.23
N GLN A 9 1.20 -7.73 -9.81
CA GLN A 9 1.68 -7.66 -8.42
C GLN A 9 2.09 -6.24 -7.99
N ARG A 10 2.44 -5.38 -8.96
CA ARG A 10 2.90 -4.02 -8.67
C ARG A 10 1.73 -3.10 -8.29
N THR A 11 0.58 -3.20 -8.94
CA THR A 11 -0.52 -2.24 -8.74
C THR A 11 -1.17 -2.39 -7.38
N LEU A 12 -1.43 -3.62 -6.93
CA LEU A 12 -2.01 -3.88 -5.61
C LEU A 12 -1.04 -3.50 -4.49
N TRP A 13 0.24 -3.79 -4.69
CA TRP A 13 1.28 -3.40 -3.76
C TRP A 13 1.41 -1.87 -3.62
N LEU A 14 1.33 -1.14 -4.73
CA LEU A 14 1.30 0.33 -4.72
C LEU A 14 0.10 0.86 -3.91
N CYS A 15 -1.08 0.26 -4.08
CA CYS A 15 -2.27 0.65 -3.32
C CYS A 15 -2.10 0.37 -1.82
N LEU A 16 -1.58 -0.81 -1.45
CA LEU A 16 -1.26 -1.13 -0.05
C LEU A 16 -0.26 -0.12 0.52
N LEU A 17 0.86 0.09 -0.16
CA LEU A 17 1.87 1.05 0.29
C LEU A 17 1.23 2.43 0.49
N ALA A 18 0.41 2.91 -0.44
CA ALA A 18 -0.28 4.19 -0.32
C ALA A 18 -1.22 4.27 0.90
N PHE A 19 -1.92 3.18 1.27
CA PHE A 19 -2.75 3.16 2.48
C PHE A 19 -1.94 3.15 3.78
N TYR A 20 -0.82 2.43 3.80
CA TYR A 20 0.01 2.29 4.99
C TYR A 20 1.03 3.42 5.15
N LEU A 21 1.40 4.12 4.07
CA LEU A 21 2.42 5.17 4.08
C LEU A 21 2.14 6.28 5.10
N PRO A 22 0.92 6.83 5.25
CA PRO A 22 0.67 7.84 6.28
C PRO A 22 0.88 7.32 7.70
N ARG A 23 0.55 6.04 7.96
CA ARG A 23 0.75 5.42 9.28
C ARG A 23 2.23 5.12 9.52
N LEU A 24 2.95 4.73 8.48
CA LEU A 24 4.40 4.53 8.54
C LEU A 24 5.13 5.85 8.79
N ASP A 25 4.70 6.94 8.16
CA ASP A 25 5.25 8.29 8.37
C ASP A 25 5.08 8.78 9.81
N GLU A 26 3.94 8.47 10.45
CA GLU A 26 3.67 8.79 11.86
C GLU A 26 4.46 7.94 12.85
N THR A 27 4.63 6.64 12.56
CA THR A 27 5.29 5.68 13.46
C THR A 27 6.80 5.66 13.36
N THR A 28 7.36 6.16 12.25
CA THR A 28 8.79 6.16 12.01
C THR A 28 9.28 7.58 11.73
N SER A 29 10.42 7.95 12.31
CA SER A 29 11.10 9.23 12.06
C SER A 29 12.37 9.08 11.22
N CYS A 30 12.87 7.85 11.06
CA CYS A 30 14.03 7.55 10.23
C CYS A 30 13.67 7.41 8.74
N ALA A 31 14.69 7.39 7.89
CA ALA A 31 14.52 7.02 6.48
C ALA A 31 14.19 5.53 6.36
N TYR A 32 13.27 5.18 5.46
CA TYR A 32 12.81 3.79 5.31
C TYR A 32 13.94 2.81 4.94
N ARG A 33 14.95 3.28 4.20
CA ARG A 33 16.15 2.50 3.86
C ARG A 33 16.96 2.04 5.09
N ASP A 34 16.91 2.84 6.16
CA ASP A 34 17.68 2.64 7.38
C ASP A 34 16.86 1.87 8.44
N MET A 35 15.66 1.40 8.07
CA MET A 35 14.79 0.66 8.97
C MET A 35 15.37 -0.74 9.23
N PRO A 36 15.68 -1.11 10.49
CA PRO A 36 16.32 -2.39 10.81
C PRO A 36 15.35 -3.57 10.71
N LYS A 37 14.04 -3.31 10.75
CA LYS A 37 12.99 -4.34 10.67
C LYS A 37 12.24 -4.18 9.35
N PRO A 38 11.95 -5.28 8.64
CA PRO A 38 11.08 -5.21 7.47
C PRO A 38 9.66 -4.83 7.90
N VAL A 39 8.98 -4.09 7.02
CA VAL A 39 7.56 -3.76 7.18
C VAL A 39 6.75 -4.95 6.71
N GLN A 40 5.92 -5.49 7.60
CA GLN A 40 4.98 -6.55 7.27
C GLN A 40 3.66 -5.92 6.84
N PHE A 41 3.34 -6.07 5.56
CA PHE A 41 2.01 -5.73 5.05
C PHE A 41 1.11 -6.98 5.14
N PRO A 42 -0.16 -6.84 5.53
CA PRO A 42 -1.07 -7.97 5.58
C PRO A 42 -1.28 -8.54 4.17
N GLY A 43 -1.11 -9.85 4.04
CA GLY A 43 -1.20 -10.56 2.76
C GLY A 43 0.01 -10.43 1.82
N CYS A 44 1.11 -9.83 2.29
CA CYS A 44 2.33 -9.70 1.51
C CYS A 44 3.54 -10.23 2.30
N VAL A 45 4.60 -10.57 1.56
CA VAL A 45 5.90 -10.89 2.17
C VAL A 45 6.46 -9.66 2.89
N PRO A 46 7.18 -9.83 4.02
CA PRO A 46 7.84 -8.71 4.69
C PRO A 46 8.84 -8.01 3.76
N LEU A 47 8.75 -6.70 3.67
CA LEU A 47 9.57 -5.90 2.76
C LEU A 47 10.49 -4.97 3.54
N HIS A 48 11.74 -4.89 3.12
CA HIS A 48 12.66 -3.93 3.69
C HIS A 48 12.34 -2.55 3.12
N GLY A 49 12.48 -1.50 3.92
CA GLY A 49 12.21 -0.15 3.46
C GLY A 49 13.18 0.37 2.38
N ARG A 50 14.22 -0.40 2.03
CA ARG A 50 15.09 -0.19 0.85
C ARG A 50 14.47 -0.67 -0.46
N ASP A 51 13.49 -1.57 -0.39
CA ASP A 51 12.78 -2.12 -1.53
C ASP A 51 11.52 -1.29 -1.83
N PHE A 52 11.37 -0.15 -1.15
CA PHE A 52 10.26 0.77 -1.36
C PHE A 52 10.46 1.62 -2.63
N LEU A 53 9.42 2.35 -3.02
CA LEU A 53 9.50 3.26 -4.17
C LEU A 53 10.55 4.33 -3.94
N ASP A 54 11.31 4.67 -4.98
CA ASP A 54 12.30 5.77 -4.94
C ASP A 54 11.79 7.08 -4.31
N PRO A 55 10.57 7.59 -4.62
CA PRO A 55 10.06 8.82 -4.00
C PRO A 55 9.84 8.73 -2.49
N VAL A 56 9.78 7.53 -1.88
CA VAL A 56 9.61 7.40 -0.43
C VAL A 56 10.93 7.30 0.33
N HIS A 57 12.04 7.01 -0.35
CA HIS A 57 13.35 6.90 0.31
C HIS A 57 13.88 8.22 0.88
N ASP A 58 13.51 9.36 0.27
CA ASP A 58 13.91 10.70 0.73
C ASP A 58 12.71 11.50 1.24
N ARG A 59 12.56 11.52 2.57
CA ARG A 59 11.46 12.22 3.25
C ARG A 59 11.57 13.76 3.19
N SER A 60 12.76 14.28 2.90
CA SER A 60 12.99 15.73 2.78
C SER A 60 12.60 16.24 1.39
N ASN A 61 12.50 15.36 0.40
CA ASN A 61 12.15 15.72 -0.97
C ASN A 61 10.66 16.12 -1.10
N GLU A 62 10.39 17.11 -1.95
CA GLU A 62 9.05 17.52 -2.34
C GLU A 62 8.26 16.37 -3.01
N GLY A 63 8.95 15.43 -3.67
CA GLY A 63 8.35 14.21 -4.21
C GLY A 63 7.71 13.34 -3.12
N TYR A 64 8.35 13.20 -1.96
CA TYR A 64 7.79 12.46 -0.82
C TYR A 64 6.57 13.17 -0.25
N LYS A 65 6.68 14.48 0.01
CA LYS A 65 5.56 15.28 0.53
C LYS A 65 4.34 15.18 -0.37
N SER A 66 4.54 15.31 -1.68
CA SER A 66 3.47 15.18 -2.67
C SER A 66 2.83 13.79 -2.64
N THR A 67 3.65 12.74 -2.59
CA THR A 67 3.19 11.35 -2.50
C THR A 67 2.38 11.12 -1.22
N LEU A 68 2.87 11.60 -0.07
CA LEU A 68 2.19 11.48 1.22
C LEU A 68 0.83 12.20 1.22
N GLN A 69 0.75 13.39 0.61
CA GLN A 69 -0.52 14.13 0.48
C GLN A 69 -1.53 13.37 -0.39
N ILE A 70 -1.10 12.77 -1.50
CA ILE A 70 -1.95 11.92 -2.34
C ILE A 70 -2.44 10.71 -1.52
N CYS A 71 -1.55 10.05 -0.78
CA CYS A 71 -1.88 8.91 0.08
C CYS A 71 -2.91 9.27 1.16
N LYS A 72 -2.79 10.44 1.79
CA LYS A 72 -3.78 10.95 2.76
C LYS A 72 -5.15 11.18 2.10
N LYS A 73 -5.18 11.72 0.88
CA LYS A 73 -6.43 11.90 0.12
C LYS A 73 -7.06 10.58 -0.33
N LEU A 74 -6.24 9.58 -0.68
CA LEU A 74 -6.72 8.24 -1.05
C LEU A 74 -7.47 7.55 0.10
N LYS A 75 -7.09 7.79 1.36
CA LYS A 75 -7.85 7.31 2.52
C LYS A 75 -9.25 7.92 2.66
N LEU A 76 -9.46 9.12 2.09
CA LEU A 76 -10.75 9.81 2.11
C LEU A 76 -11.63 9.46 0.91
N ALA A 77 -11.10 8.72 -0.08
CA ALA A 77 -11.86 8.34 -1.26
C ALA A 77 -12.93 7.31 -0.90
N SER A 78 -14.14 7.46 -1.44
CA SER A 78 -15.27 6.53 -1.21
C SER A 78 -15.05 5.14 -1.82
N GLY A 79 -14.07 5.00 -2.70
CA GLY A 79 -13.67 3.74 -3.31
C GLY A 79 -12.43 3.91 -4.17
N ILE A 80 -11.66 2.83 -4.34
CA ILE A 80 -10.49 2.80 -5.23
C ILE A 80 -10.69 1.63 -6.18
N MET A 81 -10.77 1.94 -7.48
CA MET A 81 -10.78 0.91 -8.51
C MET A 81 -9.35 0.49 -8.79
N VAL A 82 -9.00 -0.72 -8.40
CA VAL A 82 -7.69 -1.30 -8.70
C VAL A 82 -7.83 -2.22 -9.90
N ASN A 83 -7.09 -1.93 -10.97
CA ASN A 83 -7.02 -2.83 -12.11
C ASN A 83 -6.11 -4.02 -11.78
N SER A 84 -6.67 -4.98 -11.06
CA SER A 84 -6.03 -6.25 -10.73
C SER A 84 -7.09 -7.35 -10.58
N PHE A 85 -6.66 -8.59 -10.74
CA PHE A 85 -7.53 -9.75 -10.60
C PHE A 85 -7.50 -10.25 -9.15
N THR A 86 -8.66 -10.42 -8.54
CA THR A 86 -8.81 -10.86 -7.14
C THR A 86 -8.20 -12.24 -6.88
N ASP A 87 -8.22 -13.11 -7.88
CA ASP A 87 -7.73 -14.49 -7.75
C ASP A 87 -6.19 -14.58 -7.71
N LEU A 88 -5.48 -13.53 -8.14
CA LEU A 88 -4.02 -13.50 -8.12
C LEU A 88 -3.47 -13.19 -6.73
N GLU A 89 -4.15 -12.33 -5.96
CA GLU A 89 -3.67 -11.83 -4.67
C GLU A 89 -4.82 -11.60 -3.66
N PRO A 90 -5.54 -12.67 -3.27
CA PRO A 90 -6.73 -12.56 -2.43
C PRO A 90 -6.44 -11.99 -1.03
N GLU A 91 -5.25 -12.26 -0.48
CA GLU A 91 -4.87 -11.75 0.84
C GLU A 91 -4.66 -10.23 0.83
N ILE A 92 -4.10 -9.68 -0.25
CA ILE A 92 -3.92 -8.23 -0.42
C ILE A 92 -5.27 -7.53 -0.58
N PHE A 93 -6.20 -8.13 -1.33
CA PHE A 93 -7.57 -7.61 -1.43
C PHE A 93 -8.29 -7.59 -0.08
N LYS A 94 -8.13 -8.65 0.72
CA LYS A 94 -8.69 -8.69 2.08
C LYS A 94 -8.10 -7.59 2.96
N ALA A 95 -6.77 -7.43 2.94
CA ALA A 95 -6.07 -6.38 3.66
C ALA A 95 -6.54 -4.96 3.27
N LEU A 96 -6.69 -4.70 1.97
CA LEU A 96 -7.21 -3.41 1.47
C LEU A 96 -8.65 -3.18 1.92
N LYS A 97 -9.51 -4.21 1.87
CA LYS A 97 -10.89 -4.13 2.31
C LYS A 97 -11.00 -3.87 3.82
N GLU A 98 -10.15 -4.48 4.64
CA GLU A 98 -10.08 -4.23 6.08
C GLU A 98 -9.54 -2.82 6.38
N ALA A 99 -8.50 -2.39 5.65
CA ALA A 99 -7.95 -1.04 5.77
C ALA A 99 -9.00 0.04 5.41
N GLN A 100 -9.86 -0.21 4.42
CA GLN A 100 -10.99 0.67 4.08
C GLN A 100 -12.18 0.53 5.04
N GLY A 101 -12.54 -0.70 5.45
CA GLY A 101 -13.72 -1.00 6.27
C GLY A 101 -13.67 -0.47 7.70
N SER A 102 -12.49 -0.04 8.17
CA SER A 102 -12.34 0.73 9.41
C SER A 102 -12.91 2.17 9.32
N GLN A 103 -13.34 2.60 8.13
CA GLN A 103 -14.27 3.70 7.91
C GLN A 103 -15.61 3.08 7.47
N GLY A 104 -16.54 2.93 8.41
CA GLY A 104 -17.75 2.13 8.25
C GLY A 104 -18.52 2.41 6.95
N PHE A 105 -18.65 1.38 6.12
CA PHE A 105 -19.73 1.25 5.14
C PHE A 105 -20.29 -0.18 5.20
N PRO A 106 -21.62 -0.33 5.06
CA PRO A 106 -22.29 -1.61 5.24
C PRO A 106 -21.91 -2.56 4.12
N GLN A 107 -21.87 -3.85 4.46
CA GLN A 107 -21.67 -4.93 3.51
C GLN A 107 -22.80 -4.88 2.47
N GLY A 108 -22.50 -4.27 1.31
CA GLY A 108 -23.29 -4.40 0.11
C GLY A 108 -23.24 -5.85 -0.36
N SER A 109 -24.32 -6.56 -0.06
CA SER A 109 -24.78 -7.83 -0.60
C SER A 109 -24.08 -8.35 -1.86
N GLN A 110 -23.56 -9.57 -1.73
CA GLN A 110 -23.52 -10.59 -2.77
C GLN A 110 -24.77 -10.50 -3.65
N LEU A 111 -24.63 -10.21 -4.95
CA LEU A 111 -25.54 -10.67 -6.01
C LEU A 111 -24.86 -10.56 -7.38
N MET A 112 -24.73 -11.74 -8.01
CA MET A 112 -24.83 -12.08 -9.45
C MET A 112 -23.89 -11.41 -10.46
#